data_AF-A0A4Q4BSN1-F1
#
_entry.id   AF-A0A4Q4BSN1-F1
#
_cell.length_a   1.000
_cell.length_b   1.000
_cell.length_c   1.000
_cell.angle_alpha   90.00
_cell.angle_beta   90.00
_cell.angle_gamma   90.00
#
_symmetry.space_group_name_H-M   'P 1'
#
loop_
_entity.id
_entity.type
_entity.pdbx_description
1 polymer ?
#
loop_
_entity_poly.entity_id
_entity_poly.type
_entity_poly.pdbx_seq_one_letter_code
_entity_poly.pdbx_strand_id
1 'polypeptide(L)'
;MTERLDRAGLQVATVLARFIEDEALPGSGIEVGTFWSGFAGLLAEFAPKNRALLAKRDDLQAQIDAWHITRRGQPHDHRAYKAFLAEIGYLLPEGPVFAIETTNVDPEVAKVPGPQLVVPVTNARYALNAANARWGSLYDCLYGTDAMGSLPPSGGYERGRGARVVARSRVFLDEAFPIAGTSHADVRRYVVKDGALFVDDLPLVQPEKFAGYRGNPKAPDSVLLRNNGLHVELVFDRAHFIGSRDQALLADVQLESALTAIMDCEDSVACVDAEDKVGAYRNWLGLMKGTLSEAFQKGGRTVERRLAADREYLDPAGSPFTLKGRALMWIRNVGHLMTNPAILLPDGSEVPEGLMDAMVTVAIALHDLKKTEGMRNSVLGSVYVVKPKMHGPEEVAFADAVMARVEGLLGLPANTVKLGIMDEERRTSVNLKECIRAAKERVAFINTGFLDRTGDEIHTSMEAGAFSRKDFIKRKSWITAYENLNVDIGLECGLSGRAQIGKGMWAMPDLMAAMLDEKIAHPRAGANTAWVPSPTAATLHALHYHKVDVFAVQARLAKGGRRAHVDGILDIPLASFQAWNRAQVVREVENNAQGILGYVVRWIDQGVGCSKVPDVNDVGLME
;
A
#
# COMPACT_ATOMS: atom_id res chain seq x y z
N MET A 1 -3.53 -26.50 25.00
CA MET A 1 -2.27 -26.15 25.69
C MET A 1 -1.19 -26.04 24.63
N THR A 2 -0.58 -24.86 24.47
CA THR A 2 0.51 -24.64 23.51
C THR A 2 1.82 -25.17 24.09
N GLU A 3 2.45 -26.13 23.42
CA GLU A 3 3.79 -26.60 23.76
C GLU A 3 4.81 -25.48 23.51
N ARG A 4 5.74 -25.27 24.44
CA ARG A 4 6.74 -24.21 24.39
C ARG A 4 8.14 -24.74 24.65
N LEU A 5 9.12 -24.09 24.04
CA LEU A 5 10.55 -24.35 24.20
C LEU A 5 11.22 -23.13 24.85
N ASP A 6 12.16 -23.36 25.76
CA ASP A 6 13.01 -22.28 26.25
C ASP A 6 14.02 -21.87 25.18
N ARG A 7 14.07 -20.56 24.90
CA ARG A 7 15.05 -19.93 24.00
C ARG A 7 15.55 -18.65 24.64
N ALA A 8 16.76 -18.72 25.21
CA ALA A 8 17.39 -17.59 25.91
C ALA A 8 16.48 -16.99 27.00
N GLY A 9 15.75 -17.84 27.73
CA GLY A 9 14.80 -17.42 28.79
C GLY A 9 13.42 -17.00 28.30
N LEU A 10 13.17 -17.00 26.99
CA LEU A 10 11.84 -16.85 26.41
C LEU A 10 11.13 -18.20 26.31
N GLN A 11 9.83 -18.24 26.59
CA GLN A 11 9.01 -19.43 26.38
C GLN A 11 8.32 -19.32 25.01
N VAL A 12 8.90 -19.93 23.99
CA VAL A 12 8.47 -19.80 22.59
C VAL A 12 7.62 -20.99 22.17
N ALA A 13 6.46 -20.76 21.56
CA ALA A 13 5.64 -21.83 21.00
C ALA A 13 6.46 -22.72 20.04
N THR A 14 6.39 -24.05 20.21
CA THR A 14 7.22 -25.00 19.47
C THR A 14 7.12 -24.82 17.95
N VAL A 15 5.93 -24.51 17.42
CA VAL A 15 5.71 -24.26 15.99
C VAL A 15 6.48 -23.04 15.48
N LEU A 16 6.53 -21.96 16.26
CA LEU A 16 7.28 -20.75 15.91
C LEU A 16 8.78 -20.98 16.02
N ALA A 17 9.22 -21.65 17.09
CA ALA A 17 10.63 -21.97 17.29
C ALA A 17 11.18 -22.81 16.13
N ARG A 18 10.47 -23.88 15.75
CA ARG A 18 10.84 -24.74 14.61
C ARG A 18 10.81 -24.00 13.28
N PHE A 19 9.78 -23.20 13.01
CA PHE A 19 9.74 -22.38 11.80
C PHE A 19 10.98 -21.49 11.68
N ILE A 20 11.35 -20.80 12.77
CA ILE A 20 12.52 -19.92 12.77
C ILE A 20 13.81 -20.72 12.55
N GLU A 21 14.00 -21.81 13.30
CA GLU A 21 15.24 -22.60 13.29
C GLU A 21 15.43 -23.42 12.02
N ASP A 22 14.36 -24.03 11.52
CA ASP A 22 14.41 -25.03 10.47
C ASP A 22 14.06 -24.46 9.08
N GLU A 23 13.30 -23.35 9.01
CA GLU A 23 12.83 -22.78 7.73
C GLU A 23 13.40 -21.37 7.47
N ALA A 24 13.30 -20.46 8.43
CA ALA A 24 13.60 -19.05 8.24
C ALA A 24 15.10 -18.72 8.32
N LEU A 25 15.82 -19.20 9.34
CA LEU A 25 17.24 -18.90 9.52
C LEU A 25 18.17 -19.64 8.53
N PRO A 26 17.91 -20.88 8.10
CA PRO A 26 18.79 -21.57 7.13
C PRO A 26 18.91 -20.80 5.81
N GLY A 27 20.15 -20.39 5.48
CA GLY A 27 20.48 -19.54 4.33
C GLY A 27 20.56 -18.03 4.64
N SER A 28 20.03 -17.59 5.78
CA SER A 28 20.11 -16.19 6.23
C SER A 28 21.50 -15.79 6.73
N GLY A 29 22.36 -16.77 7.07
CA GLY A 29 23.68 -16.58 7.67
C GLY A 29 23.68 -16.05 9.10
N ILE A 30 22.53 -16.14 9.79
CA ILE A 30 22.39 -15.85 11.22
C ILE A 30 22.34 -17.18 11.98
N GLU A 31 23.21 -17.32 12.98
CA GLU A 31 23.21 -18.47 13.88
C GLU A 31 22.00 -18.44 14.83
N VAL A 32 21.40 -19.61 15.08
CA VAL A 32 20.20 -19.77 15.93
C VAL A 32 20.40 -19.15 17.31
N GLY A 33 21.54 -19.43 17.97
CA GLY A 33 21.84 -18.89 19.30
C GLY A 33 21.97 -17.36 19.31
N THR A 34 22.56 -16.78 18.26
CA THR A 34 22.69 -15.32 18.08
C THR A 34 21.33 -14.68 17.87
N PHE A 35 20.46 -15.28 17.05
CA PHE A 35 19.10 -14.80 16.83
C PHE A 35 18.31 -14.74 18.14
N TRP A 36 18.23 -15.84 18.88
CA TRP A 36 17.41 -15.90 20.09
C TRP A 36 17.94 -15.03 21.21
N SER A 37 19.26 -15.02 21.43
CA SER A 37 19.89 -14.15 22.45
C SER A 37 19.71 -12.68 22.09
N GLY A 38 19.87 -12.33 20.81
CA GLY A 38 19.62 -10.98 20.31
C GLY A 38 18.17 -10.54 20.49
N PHE A 39 17.22 -11.41 20.16
CA PHE A 39 15.80 -11.14 20.28
C PHE A 39 15.36 -11.00 21.75
N ALA A 40 15.83 -11.87 22.65
CA ALA A 40 15.61 -11.73 24.09
C ALA A 40 16.13 -10.38 24.61
N GLY A 41 17.32 -9.95 24.17
CA GLY A 41 17.87 -8.64 24.50
C GLY A 41 17.04 -7.46 23.96
N LEU A 42 16.53 -7.55 22.72
CA LEU A 42 15.61 -6.57 22.15
C LEU A 42 14.34 -6.45 23.00
N LEU A 43 13.74 -7.58 23.38
CA LEU A 43 12.50 -7.59 24.17
C LEU A 43 12.72 -7.03 25.58
N ALA A 44 13.82 -7.40 26.25
CA ALA A 44 14.16 -6.87 27.57
C ALA A 44 14.29 -5.34 27.57
N GLU A 45 14.82 -4.76 26.48
CA GLU A 45 14.97 -3.32 26.35
C GLU A 45 13.67 -2.60 25.95
N PHE A 46 12.96 -3.12 24.95
CA PHE A 46 11.89 -2.37 24.28
C PHE A 46 10.48 -2.74 24.75
N ALA A 47 10.24 -3.90 25.36
CA ALA A 47 8.91 -4.24 25.87
C ALA A 47 8.44 -3.30 27.00
N PRO A 48 9.28 -2.92 27.99
CA PRO A 48 8.88 -1.92 29.00
C PRO A 48 8.60 -0.55 28.40
N LYS A 49 9.41 -0.11 27.42
CA LYS A 49 9.22 1.16 26.70
C LYS A 49 7.91 1.16 25.91
N ASN A 50 7.56 0.06 25.24
CA ASN A 50 6.28 -0.08 24.54
C ASN A 50 5.10 0.09 25.52
N ARG A 51 5.11 -0.65 26.64
CA ARG A 51 4.05 -0.53 27.67
C ARG A 51 3.89 0.91 28.19
N ALA A 52 4.99 1.63 28.38
CA ALA A 52 4.94 3.03 28.80
C ALA A 52 4.30 3.96 27.74
N LEU A 53 4.55 3.72 26.45
CA LEU A 53 3.91 4.47 25.37
C LEU A 53 2.40 4.21 25.33
N LEU A 54 1.96 2.96 25.51
CA LEU A 54 0.54 2.62 25.58
C LEU A 54 -0.15 3.28 26.78
N ALA A 55 0.46 3.22 27.97
CA ALA A 55 -0.06 3.91 29.15
C ALA A 55 -0.19 5.44 28.94
N LYS A 56 0.72 6.04 28.16
CA LYS A 56 0.63 7.46 27.79
C LYS A 56 -0.52 7.74 26.81
N ARG A 57 -0.91 6.79 25.95
CA ARG A 57 -2.12 6.92 25.13
C ARG A 57 -3.36 7.03 26.04
N ASP A 58 -3.48 6.12 27.00
CA ASP A 58 -4.60 6.08 27.94
C ASP A 58 -4.70 7.36 28.79
N ASP A 59 -3.56 7.83 29.32
CA ASP A 59 -3.50 9.06 30.13
C ASP A 59 -3.95 10.30 29.33
N LEU A 60 -3.48 10.44 28.09
CA LEU A 60 -3.89 11.55 27.23
C LEU A 60 -5.38 11.47 26.86
N GLN A 61 -5.90 10.26 26.57
CA GLN A 61 -7.32 10.08 26.28
C GLN A 61 -8.18 10.45 27.49
N ALA A 62 -7.81 9.98 28.69
CA ALA A 62 -8.55 10.30 29.92
C ALA A 62 -8.58 11.80 30.22
N GLN A 63 -7.49 12.52 29.94
CA GLN A 63 -7.45 13.98 30.07
C GLN A 63 -8.38 14.67 29.05
N ILE A 64 -8.40 14.21 27.80
CA ILE A 64 -9.30 14.74 26.75
C ILE A 64 -10.76 14.48 27.10
N ASP A 65 -11.10 13.27 27.56
CA ASP A 65 -12.44 12.91 28.02
C ASP A 65 -12.88 13.83 29.17
N ALA A 66 -12.04 14.00 30.19
CA ALA A 66 -12.32 14.88 31.33
C ALA A 66 -12.52 16.34 30.88
N TRP A 67 -11.76 16.82 29.90
CA TRP A 67 -11.90 18.17 29.36
C TRP A 67 -13.29 18.39 28.73
N HIS A 68 -13.78 17.43 27.96
CA HIS A 68 -15.10 17.49 27.33
C HIS A 68 -16.23 17.30 28.35
N ILE A 69 -16.11 16.33 29.28
CA ILE A 69 -17.10 16.06 30.32
C ILE A 69 -17.37 17.30 31.18
N THR A 70 -16.32 17.99 31.62
CA THR A 70 -16.42 19.20 32.45
C THR A 70 -17.03 20.41 31.72
N ARG A 71 -17.10 20.35 30.38
CA ARG A 71 -17.65 21.42 29.52
C ARG A 71 -18.92 21.00 28.78
N ARG A 72 -19.55 19.88 29.16
CA ARG A 72 -20.82 19.43 28.57
C ARG A 72 -21.88 20.54 28.62
N GLY A 73 -22.58 20.73 27.50
CA GLY A 73 -23.61 21.76 27.34
C GLY A 73 -23.09 23.16 27.01
N GLN A 74 -21.77 23.38 27.04
CA GLN A 74 -21.16 24.63 26.58
C GLN A 74 -20.81 24.55 25.08
N PRO A 75 -20.86 25.67 24.34
CA PRO A 75 -20.30 25.72 22.99
C PRO A 75 -18.82 25.34 22.98
N HIS A 76 -18.38 24.61 21.95
CA HIS A 76 -16.97 24.23 21.82
C HIS A 76 -16.08 25.47 21.61
N ASP A 77 -15.15 25.72 22.53
CA ASP A 77 -14.12 26.75 22.39
C ASP A 77 -12.85 26.16 21.77
N HIS A 78 -12.71 26.37 20.45
CA HIS A 78 -11.56 25.90 19.67
C HIS A 78 -10.22 26.41 20.19
N ARG A 79 -10.15 27.66 20.64
CA ARG A 79 -8.88 28.26 21.11
C ARG A 79 -8.47 27.66 22.44
N ALA A 80 -9.41 27.52 23.37
CA ALA A 80 -9.16 26.87 24.66
C ALA A 80 -8.81 25.38 24.48
N TYR A 81 -9.48 24.68 23.58
CA TYR A 81 -9.19 23.26 23.30
C TYR A 81 -7.80 23.07 22.71
N LYS A 82 -7.40 23.88 21.73
CA LYS A 82 -6.04 23.84 21.16
C LYS A 82 -4.96 24.14 22.20
N ALA A 83 -5.19 25.12 23.08
CA ALA A 83 -4.26 25.45 24.16
C ALA A 83 -4.14 24.29 25.16
N PHE A 84 -5.25 23.66 25.52
CA PHE A 84 -5.28 22.48 26.39
C PHE A 84 -4.50 21.30 25.77
N LEU A 85 -4.71 20.99 24.49
CA LEU A 85 -3.96 19.92 23.82
C LEU A 85 -2.45 20.18 23.81
N ALA A 86 -2.03 21.45 23.74
CA ALA A 86 -0.63 21.81 23.87
C ALA A 86 -0.11 21.67 25.31
N GLU A 87 -0.91 22.08 26.31
CA GLU A 87 -0.57 21.97 27.74
C GLU A 87 -0.31 20.52 28.18
N ILE A 88 -1.14 19.58 27.74
CA ILE A 88 -1.00 18.15 28.08
C ILE A 88 0.06 17.43 27.23
N GLY A 89 0.68 18.13 26.27
CA GLY A 89 1.67 17.54 25.36
C GLY A 89 1.11 16.63 24.27
N TYR A 90 -0.19 16.76 23.94
CA TYR A 90 -0.80 16.07 22.79
C TYR A 90 -0.43 16.77 21.47
N LEU A 91 -0.52 18.11 21.45
CA LEU A 91 -0.09 18.95 20.34
C LEU A 91 1.29 19.53 20.66
N LEU A 92 2.30 19.09 19.92
CA LEU A 92 3.69 19.49 20.15
C LEU A 92 4.05 20.72 19.30
N PRO A 93 5.04 21.53 19.72
CA PRO A 93 5.56 22.60 18.87
C PRO A 93 6.21 22.01 17.60
N GLU A 94 5.94 22.64 16.46
CA GLU A 94 6.60 22.29 15.20
C GLU A 94 8.07 22.77 15.22
N GLY A 95 9.00 21.86 14.88
CA GLY A 95 10.43 22.15 14.81
C GLY A 95 10.87 22.88 13.54
N PRO A 96 12.17 23.20 13.40
CA PRO A 96 12.69 23.93 12.24
C PRO A 96 12.54 23.14 10.92
N VAL A 97 12.58 23.84 9.79
CA VAL A 97 12.55 23.21 8.45
C VAL A 97 13.72 22.22 8.31
N PHE A 98 13.44 21.06 7.70
CA PHE A 98 14.42 20.03 7.37
C PHE A 98 13.99 19.29 6.10
N ALA A 99 14.90 18.50 5.53
CA ALA A 99 14.59 17.53 4.50
C ALA A 99 14.97 16.14 5.00
N ILE A 100 14.26 15.11 4.52
CA ILE A 100 14.62 13.72 4.80
C ILE A 100 15.97 13.36 4.18
N GLU A 101 16.68 12.46 4.83
CA GLU A 101 18.05 12.06 4.50
C GLU A 101 18.10 10.62 3.94
N THR A 102 16.94 10.00 3.75
CA THR A 102 16.81 8.62 3.28
C THR A 102 17.50 8.40 1.94
N THR A 103 18.30 7.33 1.88
CA THR A 103 19.06 6.88 0.71
C THR A 103 18.74 5.43 0.38
N ASN A 104 19.26 4.92 -0.75
CA ASN A 104 19.09 3.52 -1.19
C ASN A 104 17.61 3.11 -1.38
N VAL A 105 16.76 4.04 -1.82
CA VAL A 105 15.33 3.80 -2.06
C VAL A 105 15.09 3.44 -3.52
N ASP A 106 14.45 2.29 -3.76
CA ASP A 106 14.18 1.72 -5.07
C ASP A 106 13.33 2.68 -5.93
N PRO A 107 13.48 2.66 -7.27
CA PRO A 107 12.78 3.58 -8.16
C PRO A 107 11.26 3.57 -8.03
N GLU A 108 10.65 2.42 -7.72
CA GLU A 108 9.20 2.26 -7.52
C GLU A 108 8.64 3.09 -6.36
N VAL A 109 9.50 3.47 -5.41
CA VAL A 109 9.12 4.29 -4.25
C VAL A 109 9.55 5.73 -4.47
N ALA A 110 10.79 5.94 -4.94
CA ALA A 110 11.37 7.28 -5.04
C ALA A 110 11.01 8.01 -6.33
N LYS A 111 10.97 7.31 -7.48
CA LYS A 111 11.09 7.93 -8.81
C LYS A 111 9.94 7.66 -9.78
N VAL A 112 9.05 6.71 -9.48
CA VAL A 112 7.97 6.35 -10.40
C VAL A 112 6.64 6.39 -9.65
N PRO A 113 5.76 7.36 -9.97
CA PRO A 113 4.40 7.38 -9.44
C PRO A 113 3.56 6.23 -10.00
N GLY A 114 2.77 5.57 -9.16
CA GLY A 114 1.88 4.51 -9.62
C GLY A 114 1.07 3.86 -8.49
N PRO A 115 0.16 2.94 -8.84
CA PRO A 115 -0.66 2.20 -7.88
C PRO A 115 0.17 1.39 -6.85
N GLN A 116 -0.34 1.32 -5.62
CA GLN A 116 0.13 0.41 -4.58
C GLN A 116 -0.99 -0.52 -4.14
N LEU A 117 -0.73 -1.82 -4.18
CA LEU A 117 -1.69 -2.84 -3.78
C LEU A 117 -1.50 -3.17 -2.29
N VAL A 118 -2.57 -3.49 -1.57
CA VAL A 118 -2.52 -4.03 -0.19
C VAL A 118 -3.19 -5.38 -0.19
N VAL A 119 -2.57 -6.40 0.44
CA VAL A 119 -3.05 -7.77 0.36
C VAL A 119 -2.75 -8.56 1.64
N PRO A 120 -3.68 -9.42 2.12
CA PRO A 120 -3.42 -10.29 3.26
C PRO A 120 -2.32 -11.29 2.95
N VAL A 121 -1.23 -11.27 3.72
CA VAL A 121 -0.08 -12.16 3.50
C VAL A 121 -0.42 -13.62 3.82
N THR A 122 -1.41 -13.87 4.68
CA THR A 122 -1.89 -15.22 5.03
C THR A 122 -2.50 -15.97 3.86
N ASN A 123 -2.91 -15.27 2.79
CA ASN A 123 -3.41 -15.89 1.57
C ASN A 123 -2.31 -15.94 0.49
N ALA A 124 -1.63 -17.08 0.36
CA ALA A 124 -0.53 -17.28 -0.60
C ALA A 124 -0.94 -16.95 -2.05
N ARG A 125 -2.16 -17.31 -2.45
CA ARG A 125 -2.69 -17.00 -3.80
C ARG A 125 -2.79 -15.49 -4.03
N TYR A 126 -3.29 -14.74 -3.05
CA TYR A 126 -3.43 -13.30 -3.16
C TYR A 126 -2.08 -12.60 -3.09
N ALA A 127 -1.18 -13.03 -2.20
CA ALA A 127 0.19 -12.55 -2.15
C ALA A 127 0.93 -12.75 -3.49
N LEU A 128 0.80 -13.92 -4.12
CA LEU A 128 1.35 -14.19 -5.46
C LEU A 128 0.73 -13.30 -6.55
N ASN A 129 -0.59 -13.12 -6.52
CA ASN A 129 -1.27 -12.23 -7.45
C ASN A 129 -0.76 -10.79 -7.31
N ALA A 130 -0.57 -10.32 -6.09
CA ALA A 130 -0.11 -8.98 -5.81
C ALA A 130 1.35 -8.77 -6.24
N ALA A 131 2.22 -9.72 -5.93
CA ALA A 131 3.61 -9.70 -6.38
C ALA A 131 3.69 -9.69 -7.92
N ASN A 132 2.80 -10.41 -8.61
CA ASN A 132 2.77 -10.46 -10.08
C ASN A 132 1.97 -9.32 -10.73
N ALA A 133 1.31 -8.45 -9.95
CA ALA A 133 0.45 -7.38 -10.46
C ALA A 133 1.20 -6.19 -11.05
N ARG A 134 2.54 -6.25 -11.13
CA ARG A 134 3.35 -5.21 -11.76
C ARG A 134 3.03 -5.02 -13.22
N TRP A 135 2.63 -6.08 -13.92
CA TRP A 135 2.21 -6.03 -15.31
C TRP A 135 0.82 -6.64 -15.45
N GLY A 136 -0.12 -5.87 -16.00
CA GLY A 136 -1.50 -6.32 -16.18
C GLY A 136 -2.04 -5.99 -17.56
N SER A 137 -2.84 -6.92 -18.11
CA SER A 137 -3.54 -6.73 -19.38
C SER A 137 -4.65 -5.69 -19.21
N LEU A 138 -4.52 -4.58 -19.94
CA LEU A 138 -5.57 -3.57 -20.03
C LEU A 138 -6.82 -4.16 -20.70
N TYR A 139 -6.65 -5.06 -21.67
CA TYR A 139 -7.78 -5.70 -22.36
C TYR A 139 -8.61 -6.54 -21.38
N ASP A 140 -7.97 -7.40 -20.59
CA ASP A 140 -8.67 -8.22 -19.60
C ASP A 140 -9.36 -7.36 -18.54
N CYS A 141 -8.69 -6.30 -18.08
CA CYS A 141 -9.23 -5.44 -17.03
C CYS A 141 -10.42 -4.60 -17.50
N LEU A 142 -10.39 -4.05 -18.72
CA LEU A 142 -11.53 -3.36 -19.32
C LEU A 142 -12.66 -4.34 -19.66
N TYR A 143 -12.33 -5.51 -20.20
CA TYR A 143 -13.35 -6.49 -20.58
C TYR A 143 -14.07 -7.08 -19.37
N GLY A 144 -13.34 -7.46 -18.33
CA GLY A 144 -13.83 -8.21 -17.18
C GLY A 144 -14.57 -7.39 -16.11
N THR A 145 -14.63 -6.07 -16.24
CA THR A 145 -15.19 -5.17 -15.21
C THR A 145 -16.32 -4.30 -15.75
N ASP A 146 -16.93 -3.49 -14.90
CA ASP A 146 -17.90 -2.48 -15.31
C ASP A 146 -17.25 -1.22 -15.94
N ALA A 147 -15.91 -1.15 -16.07
CA ALA A 147 -15.17 -0.02 -16.62
C ALA A 147 -15.59 0.37 -18.05
N MET A 148 -16.28 -0.52 -18.77
CA MET A 148 -16.89 -0.27 -20.08
C MET A 148 -18.34 0.24 -20.00
N GLY A 149 -18.78 0.68 -18.83
CA GLY A 149 -20.14 1.13 -18.50
C GLY A 149 -21.13 0.01 -18.16
N SER A 150 -20.70 -1.25 -18.26
CA SER A 150 -21.50 -2.43 -17.88
C SER A 150 -20.58 -3.63 -17.65
N LEU A 151 -21.05 -4.59 -16.85
CA LEU A 151 -20.40 -5.91 -16.74
C LEU A 151 -20.39 -6.66 -18.09
N PRO A 152 -19.45 -7.60 -18.28
CA PRO A 152 -19.47 -8.48 -19.45
C PRO A 152 -20.76 -9.32 -19.47
N PRO A 153 -21.32 -9.61 -20.66
CA PRO A 153 -22.48 -10.50 -20.77
C PRO A 153 -22.12 -11.92 -20.32
N SER A 154 -23.12 -12.67 -19.86
CA SER A 154 -22.94 -14.09 -19.52
C SER A 154 -22.51 -14.91 -20.74
N GLY A 155 -21.58 -15.85 -20.55
CA GLY A 155 -21.13 -16.76 -21.61
C GLY A 155 -19.66 -16.56 -21.96
N GLY A 156 -19.30 -16.92 -23.21
CA GLY A 156 -17.94 -16.76 -23.72
C GLY A 156 -17.61 -15.34 -24.17
N TYR A 157 -16.49 -15.19 -24.88
CA TYR A 157 -16.05 -13.92 -25.44
C TYR A 157 -17.08 -13.32 -26.42
N GLU A 158 -17.49 -12.08 -26.15
CA GLU A 158 -18.43 -11.30 -26.95
C GLU A 158 -17.68 -10.28 -27.79
N ARG A 159 -17.85 -10.36 -29.13
CA ARG A 159 -17.01 -9.66 -30.09
C ARG A 159 -17.20 -8.13 -30.07
N GLY A 160 -18.42 -7.64 -29.89
CA GLY A 160 -18.74 -6.22 -29.85
C GLY A 160 -18.10 -5.52 -28.66
N ARG A 161 -18.17 -6.12 -27.48
CA ARG A 161 -17.46 -5.67 -26.26
C ARG A 161 -15.95 -5.71 -26.48
N GLY A 162 -15.43 -6.79 -27.04
CA GLY A 162 -14.02 -6.91 -27.40
C GLY A 162 -13.54 -5.76 -28.29
N ALA A 163 -14.28 -5.44 -29.35
CA ALA A 163 -13.98 -4.32 -30.25
C ALA A 163 -14.00 -2.97 -29.51
N ARG A 164 -14.95 -2.75 -28.60
CA ARG A 164 -14.98 -1.53 -27.76
C ARG A 164 -13.79 -1.44 -26.81
N VAL A 165 -13.33 -2.56 -26.26
CA VAL A 165 -12.12 -2.61 -25.40
C VAL A 165 -10.88 -2.23 -26.20
N VAL A 166 -10.70 -2.79 -27.40
CA VAL A 166 -9.60 -2.42 -28.30
C VAL A 166 -9.67 -0.93 -28.62
N ALA A 167 -10.82 -0.42 -29.05
CA ALA A 167 -11.01 1.00 -29.34
C ALA A 167 -10.68 1.90 -28.14
N ARG A 168 -11.18 1.57 -26.95
CA ARG A 168 -10.88 2.31 -25.71
C ARG A 168 -9.39 2.32 -25.38
N SER A 169 -8.69 1.22 -25.65
CA SER A 169 -7.25 1.10 -25.44
C SER A 169 -6.47 1.92 -26.45
N ARG A 170 -6.91 2.00 -27.72
CA ARG A 170 -6.33 2.90 -28.73
C ARG A 170 -6.50 4.37 -28.36
N VAL A 171 -7.64 4.77 -27.80
CA VAL A 171 -7.84 6.13 -27.27
C VAL A 171 -6.82 6.44 -26.16
N PHE A 172 -6.58 5.50 -25.25
CA PHE A 172 -5.51 5.64 -24.26
C PHE A 172 -4.13 5.82 -24.92
N LEU A 173 -3.81 5.02 -25.94
CA LEU A 173 -2.54 5.16 -26.67
C LEU A 173 -2.43 6.51 -27.37
N ASP A 174 -3.50 7.04 -27.96
CA ASP A 174 -3.49 8.37 -28.57
C ASP A 174 -3.30 9.50 -27.53
N GLU A 175 -3.87 9.35 -26.34
CA GLU A 175 -3.67 10.30 -25.24
C GLU A 175 -2.24 10.26 -24.70
N ALA A 176 -1.67 9.07 -24.50
CA ALA A 176 -0.39 8.89 -23.83
C ALA A 176 0.82 8.87 -24.79
N PHE A 177 0.64 8.44 -26.04
CA PHE A 177 1.69 8.19 -27.04
C PHE A 177 1.26 8.67 -28.44
N PRO A 178 0.79 9.92 -28.61
CA PRO A 178 0.24 10.37 -29.89
C PRO A 178 1.22 10.18 -31.05
N ILE A 179 0.70 9.77 -32.20
CA ILE A 179 1.45 9.64 -33.46
C ILE A 179 1.29 10.93 -34.25
N ALA A 180 2.34 11.37 -34.94
CA ALA A 180 2.25 12.56 -35.78
C ALA A 180 1.32 12.31 -36.99
N GLY A 181 0.15 12.96 -37.00
CA GLY A 181 -0.75 12.98 -38.16
C GLY A 181 -1.65 11.76 -38.34
N THR A 182 -1.71 10.83 -37.38
CA THR A 182 -2.64 9.69 -37.40
C THR A 182 -3.02 9.26 -35.98
N SER A 183 -3.99 8.34 -35.87
CA SER A 183 -4.42 7.71 -34.62
C SER A 183 -3.98 6.26 -34.58
N HIS A 184 -3.64 5.76 -33.38
CA HIS A 184 -3.42 4.33 -33.11
C HIS A 184 -4.61 3.45 -33.51
N ALA A 185 -5.80 4.01 -33.73
CA ALA A 185 -6.97 3.28 -34.22
C ALA A 185 -6.89 2.90 -35.71
N ASP A 186 -6.06 3.58 -36.50
CA ASP A 186 -5.97 3.39 -37.97
C ASP A 186 -4.66 2.69 -38.41
N VAL A 187 -3.75 2.46 -37.48
CA VAL A 187 -2.40 1.95 -37.79
C VAL A 187 -2.40 0.49 -38.17
N ARG A 188 -1.50 0.10 -39.08
CA ARG A 188 -1.35 -1.28 -39.54
C ARG A 188 0.00 -1.89 -39.22
N ARG A 189 1.01 -1.06 -38.94
CA ARG A 189 2.37 -1.55 -38.75
C ARG A 189 3.15 -0.71 -37.76
N TYR A 190 3.88 -1.40 -36.90
CA TYR A 190 4.91 -0.84 -36.03
C TYR A 190 6.26 -1.38 -36.46
N VAL A 191 7.24 -0.50 -36.65
CA VAL A 191 8.62 -0.88 -37.02
C VAL A 191 9.61 -0.05 -36.21
N VAL A 192 10.67 -0.71 -35.77
CA VAL A 192 11.84 -0.06 -35.22
C VAL A 192 12.89 0.09 -36.33
N LYS A 193 13.30 1.33 -36.60
CA LYS A 193 14.31 1.65 -37.61
C LYS A 193 15.20 2.77 -37.09
N ASP A 194 16.52 2.59 -37.24
CA ASP A 194 17.54 3.58 -36.86
C ASP A 194 17.36 4.09 -35.41
N GLY A 195 16.96 3.17 -34.53
CA GLY A 195 16.70 3.43 -33.10
C GLY A 195 15.47 4.28 -32.79
N ALA A 196 14.53 4.38 -33.71
CA ALA A 196 13.23 5.03 -33.49
C ALA A 196 12.07 4.11 -33.83
N LEU A 197 10.94 4.30 -33.16
CA LEU A 197 9.68 3.67 -33.49
C LEU A 197 8.96 4.47 -34.59
N PHE A 198 8.62 3.78 -35.67
CA PHE A 198 7.74 4.27 -36.73
C PHE A 198 6.44 3.48 -36.73
N VAL A 199 5.33 4.20 -36.82
CA VAL A 199 3.98 3.65 -36.88
C VAL A 199 3.36 4.08 -38.21
N ASP A 200 3.19 3.14 -39.14
CA ASP A 200 2.90 3.42 -40.55
C ASP A 200 3.80 4.53 -41.16
N ASP A 201 5.12 4.39 -40.92
CA ASP A 201 6.17 5.32 -41.36
C ASP A 201 6.10 6.74 -40.75
N LEU A 202 5.23 6.96 -39.76
CA LEU A 202 5.13 8.20 -39.00
C LEU A 202 5.76 8.05 -37.61
N PRO A 203 6.43 9.09 -37.07
CA PRO A 203 6.99 9.04 -35.73
C PRO A 203 5.91 9.29 -34.66
N LEU A 204 6.21 8.90 -33.42
CA LEU A 204 5.51 9.48 -32.26
C LEU A 204 5.74 11.00 -32.24
N VAL A 205 4.76 11.76 -31.75
CA VAL A 205 4.93 13.20 -31.48
C VAL A 205 6.08 13.44 -30.50
N GLN A 206 6.30 12.49 -29.59
CA GLN A 206 7.40 12.46 -28.62
C GLN A 206 8.19 11.16 -28.81
N PRO A 207 9.20 11.13 -29.72
CA PRO A 207 9.97 9.93 -30.02
C PRO A 207 10.64 9.29 -28.81
N GLU A 208 11.00 10.09 -27.79
CA GLU A 208 11.62 9.65 -26.54
C GLU A 208 10.72 8.77 -25.66
N LYS A 209 9.42 8.67 -25.99
CA LYS A 209 8.50 7.73 -25.33
C LYS A 209 8.71 6.29 -25.78
N PHE A 210 9.44 6.03 -26.86
CA PHE A 210 9.87 4.70 -27.23
C PHE A 210 11.01 4.22 -26.31
N ALA A 211 10.76 3.16 -25.54
CA ALA A 211 11.69 2.64 -24.54
C ALA A 211 12.41 1.36 -24.99
N GLY A 212 11.88 0.65 -25.98
CA GLY A 212 12.49 -0.58 -26.48
C GLY A 212 11.51 -1.52 -27.18
N TYR A 213 11.95 -2.72 -27.48
CA TYR A 213 11.15 -3.73 -28.19
C TYR A 213 11.64 -5.16 -27.91
N ARG A 214 10.88 -6.16 -28.38
CA ARG A 214 11.30 -7.56 -28.47
C ARG A 214 11.10 -8.09 -29.89
N GLY A 215 11.87 -9.11 -30.25
CA GLY A 215 11.78 -9.77 -31.55
C GLY A 215 12.44 -8.99 -32.68
N ASN A 216 11.92 -9.17 -33.89
CA ASN A 216 12.51 -8.56 -35.10
C ASN A 216 12.12 -7.08 -35.20
N PRO A 217 13.06 -6.12 -35.31
CA PRO A 217 12.73 -4.69 -35.40
C PRO A 217 11.81 -4.34 -36.60
N LYS A 218 11.81 -5.13 -37.68
CA LYS A 218 10.92 -4.92 -38.85
C LYS A 218 9.47 -5.36 -38.61
N ALA A 219 9.25 -6.19 -37.59
CA ALA A 219 7.95 -6.73 -37.19
C ALA A 219 8.10 -7.23 -35.73
N PRO A 220 8.13 -6.30 -34.75
CA PRO A 220 8.47 -6.64 -33.37
C PRO A 220 7.37 -7.49 -32.73
N ASP A 221 7.77 -8.42 -31.86
CA ASP A 221 6.84 -9.22 -31.06
C ASP A 221 6.17 -8.36 -29.97
N SER A 222 6.92 -7.38 -29.45
CA SER A 222 6.35 -6.32 -28.64
C SER A 222 7.11 -5.01 -28.77
N VAL A 223 6.40 -3.90 -28.55
CA VAL A 223 6.96 -2.55 -28.45
C VAL A 223 6.74 -2.05 -27.03
N LEU A 224 7.79 -1.51 -26.42
CA LEU A 224 7.77 -0.94 -25.09
C LEU A 224 7.81 0.59 -25.18
N LEU A 225 6.83 1.22 -24.56
CA LEU A 225 6.67 2.66 -24.46
C LEU A 225 6.77 3.09 -23.00
N ARG A 226 7.09 4.37 -22.75
CA ARG A 226 7.18 4.94 -21.40
C ARG A 226 6.56 6.34 -21.36
N ASN A 227 5.68 6.57 -20.40
CA ASN A 227 5.05 7.87 -20.16
C ASN A 227 4.93 8.11 -18.65
N ASN A 228 5.35 9.28 -18.17
CA ASN A 228 5.41 9.65 -16.74
C ASN A 228 6.19 8.63 -15.89
N GLY A 229 7.22 7.99 -16.46
CA GLY A 229 8.03 6.96 -15.79
C GLY A 229 7.45 5.55 -15.83
N LEU A 230 6.16 5.39 -16.11
CA LEU A 230 5.48 4.09 -16.25
C LEU A 230 5.60 3.53 -17.66
N HIS A 231 5.77 2.22 -17.76
CA HIS A 231 5.88 1.51 -19.03
C HIS A 231 4.54 0.95 -19.54
N VAL A 232 4.44 0.85 -20.86
CA VAL A 232 3.33 0.23 -21.59
C VAL A 232 3.90 -0.67 -22.66
N GLU A 233 3.52 -1.94 -22.65
CA GLU A 233 3.92 -2.90 -23.67
C GLU A 233 2.76 -3.20 -24.62
N LEU A 234 3.01 -2.99 -25.91
CA LEU A 234 2.13 -3.40 -27.00
C LEU A 234 2.56 -4.80 -27.46
N VAL A 235 1.68 -5.80 -27.31
CA VAL A 235 1.99 -7.20 -27.66
C VAL A 235 1.38 -7.52 -29.02
N PHE A 236 2.19 -7.97 -29.97
CA PHE A 236 1.75 -8.32 -31.31
C PHE A 236 1.78 -9.83 -31.50
N ASP A 237 0.65 -10.42 -31.89
CA ASP A 237 0.57 -11.86 -32.15
C ASP A 237 -0.50 -12.18 -33.19
N ARG A 238 -0.07 -12.69 -34.35
CA ARG A 238 -0.93 -13.10 -35.46
C ARG A 238 -1.74 -14.37 -35.15
N ALA A 239 -1.23 -15.24 -34.28
CA ALA A 239 -1.93 -16.47 -33.89
C ALA A 239 -2.94 -16.23 -32.76
N HIS A 240 -2.82 -15.12 -32.02
CA HIS A 240 -3.73 -14.77 -30.95
C HIS A 240 -5.17 -14.50 -31.45
N PHE A 241 -6.17 -14.91 -30.68
CA PHE A 241 -7.58 -14.80 -31.09
C PHE A 241 -8.05 -13.35 -31.29
N ILE A 242 -7.43 -12.38 -30.59
CA ILE A 242 -7.64 -10.94 -30.78
C ILE A 242 -6.70 -10.41 -31.86
N GLY A 243 -5.39 -10.69 -31.74
CA GLY A 243 -4.37 -10.12 -32.62
C GLY A 243 -4.53 -10.55 -34.08
N SER A 244 -4.99 -11.78 -34.35
CA SER A 244 -5.34 -12.26 -35.70
C SER A 244 -6.43 -11.43 -36.41
N ARG A 245 -7.17 -10.60 -35.67
CA ARG A 245 -8.27 -9.76 -36.19
C ARG A 245 -7.99 -8.27 -36.04
N ASP A 246 -6.93 -7.89 -35.35
CA ASP A 246 -6.46 -6.50 -35.27
C ASP A 246 -5.58 -6.20 -36.49
N GLN A 247 -5.81 -5.04 -37.12
CA GLN A 247 -5.11 -4.65 -38.35
C GLN A 247 -3.60 -4.45 -38.18
N ALA A 248 -3.13 -4.18 -36.96
CA ALA A 248 -1.72 -4.10 -36.60
C ALA A 248 -1.23 -5.35 -35.86
N LEU A 249 -2.05 -6.40 -35.79
CA LEU A 249 -1.80 -7.63 -35.04
C LEU A 249 -1.71 -7.43 -33.52
N LEU A 250 -2.23 -6.32 -32.99
CA LEU A 250 -2.19 -6.03 -31.56
C LEU A 250 -3.07 -7.02 -30.79
N ALA A 251 -2.42 -7.89 -30.03
CA ALA A 251 -3.05 -8.94 -29.24
C ALA A 251 -3.47 -8.45 -27.85
N ASP A 252 -2.69 -7.54 -27.26
CA ASP A 252 -2.92 -6.99 -25.92
C ASP A 252 -2.14 -5.69 -25.69
N VAL A 253 -2.56 -4.92 -24.68
CA VAL A 253 -1.84 -3.76 -24.13
C VAL A 253 -1.57 -4.04 -22.65
N GLN A 254 -0.30 -4.23 -22.31
CA GLN A 254 0.15 -4.59 -20.96
C GLN A 254 0.67 -3.34 -20.25
N LEU A 255 0.03 -2.95 -19.15
CA LEU A 255 0.43 -1.76 -18.38
C LEU A 255 1.32 -2.16 -17.21
N GLU A 256 2.40 -1.40 -17.02
CA GLU A 256 3.09 -1.35 -15.74
C GLU A 256 2.14 -0.72 -14.69
N SER A 257 1.75 -1.51 -13.70
CA SER A 257 0.58 -1.27 -12.85
C SER A 257 0.98 -1.18 -11.37
N ALA A 258 0.86 -2.26 -10.59
CA ALA A 258 1.23 -2.24 -9.18
C ALA A 258 2.75 -2.14 -9.03
N LEU A 259 3.27 -0.92 -8.90
CA LEU A 259 4.70 -0.68 -8.69
C LEU A 259 5.15 -1.27 -7.36
N THR A 260 4.30 -1.12 -6.34
CA THR A 260 4.54 -1.63 -5.00
C THR A 260 3.34 -2.43 -4.50
N ALA A 261 3.58 -3.39 -3.63
CA ALA A 261 2.55 -4.17 -2.96
C ALA A 261 2.88 -4.30 -1.47
N ILE A 262 1.94 -3.99 -0.60
CA ILE A 262 2.03 -4.18 0.84
C ILE A 262 1.49 -5.58 1.15
N MET A 263 2.40 -6.47 1.54
CA MET A 263 2.08 -7.77 2.14
C MET A 263 1.71 -7.51 3.59
N ASP A 264 0.46 -7.77 3.94
CA ASP A 264 -0.10 -7.25 5.18
C ASP A 264 -0.21 -8.32 6.26
N CYS A 265 0.35 -8.03 7.44
CA CYS A 265 0.25 -8.82 8.67
C CYS A 265 -0.69 -8.19 9.71
N GLU A 266 -1.36 -7.09 9.36
CA GLU A 266 -2.19 -6.31 10.28
C GLU A 266 -3.68 -6.36 9.89
N ASP A 267 -4.30 -5.27 9.42
CA ASP A 267 -5.77 -5.18 9.38
C ASP A 267 -6.46 -6.21 8.47
N SER A 268 -5.80 -6.68 7.41
CA SER A 268 -6.43 -7.61 6.45
C SER A 268 -6.30 -9.08 6.83
N VAL A 269 -5.66 -9.41 7.96
CA VAL A 269 -5.47 -10.80 8.42
C VAL A 269 -6.05 -11.03 9.81
N ALA A 270 -6.36 -12.29 10.12
CA ALA A 270 -6.64 -12.72 11.48
C ALA A 270 -5.47 -13.60 11.92
N CYS A 271 -4.59 -13.07 12.78
CA CYS A 271 -3.46 -13.82 13.33
C CYS A 271 -3.40 -13.69 14.84
N VAL A 272 -4.00 -14.64 15.55
CA VAL A 272 -4.23 -14.53 17.00
C VAL A 272 -3.28 -15.39 17.83
N ASP A 273 -2.53 -16.28 17.20
CA ASP A 273 -1.58 -17.17 17.87
C ASP A 273 -0.34 -17.50 17.01
N ALA A 274 0.47 -18.44 17.51
CA ALA A 274 1.69 -18.87 16.84
C ALA A 274 1.47 -19.55 15.49
N GLU A 275 0.38 -20.30 15.31
CA GLU A 275 0.11 -21.04 14.07
C GLU A 275 -0.21 -20.05 12.95
N ASP A 276 -1.07 -19.08 13.23
CA ASP A 276 -1.43 -18.04 12.26
C ASP A 276 -0.21 -17.18 11.87
N LYS A 277 0.57 -16.72 12.86
CA LYS A 277 1.77 -15.91 12.62
C LYS A 277 2.80 -16.68 11.81
N VAL A 278 3.00 -17.97 12.10
CA VAL A 278 3.88 -18.84 11.29
C VAL A 278 3.35 -18.98 9.86
N GLY A 279 2.03 -19.08 9.66
CA GLY A 279 1.41 -19.06 8.33
C GLY A 279 1.75 -17.78 7.54
N ALA A 280 1.58 -16.62 8.17
CA ALA A 280 1.94 -15.32 7.59
C ALA A 280 3.45 -15.23 7.25
N TYR A 281 4.30 -15.58 8.21
CA TYR A 281 5.76 -15.52 8.05
C TYR A 281 6.27 -16.51 6.99
N ARG A 282 5.65 -17.69 6.85
CA ARG A 282 6.03 -18.66 5.82
C ARG A 282 5.75 -18.14 4.41
N ASN A 283 4.62 -17.47 4.21
CA ASN A 283 4.33 -16.82 2.92
C ASN A 283 5.33 -15.69 2.63
N TRP A 284 5.65 -14.86 3.63
CA TRP A 284 6.69 -13.82 3.49
C TRP A 284 8.06 -14.42 3.17
N LEU A 285 8.43 -15.53 3.81
CA LEU A 285 9.66 -16.27 3.54
C LEU A 285 9.70 -16.81 2.10
N GLY A 286 8.59 -17.40 1.64
CA GLY A 286 8.45 -17.85 0.25
C GLY A 286 8.62 -16.72 -0.76
N LEU A 287 8.10 -15.52 -0.47
CA LEU A 287 8.27 -14.34 -1.32
C LEU A 287 9.73 -13.87 -1.35
N MET A 288 10.38 -13.76 -0.19
CA MET A 288 11.78 -13.30 -0.09
C MET A 288 12.77 -14.31 -0.69
N LYS A 289 12.51 -15.62 -0.55
CA LYS A 289 13.28 -16.67 -1.24
C LYS A 289 12.96 -16.74 -2.73
N GLY A 290 11.77 -16.31 -3.16
CA GLY A 290 11.31 -16.42 -4.53
C GLY A 290 10.71 -17.79 -4.87
N THR A 291 10.34 -18.56 -3.85
CA THR A 291 9.90 -19.96 -3.93
C THR A 291 8.41 -20.14 -3.65
N LEU A 292 7.69 -19.07 -3.29
CA LEU A 292 6.24 -19.15 -3.06
C LEU A 292 5.55 -19.68 -4.32
N SER A 293 4.72 -20.71 -4.13
CA SER A 293 3.90 -21.31 -5.17
C SER A 293 2.57 -21.76 -4.59
N GLU A 294 1.52 -21.74 -5.40
CA GLU A 294 0.18 -22.16 -4.98
C GLU A 294 -0.49 -22.93 -6.13
N ALA A 295 -1.06 -24.10 -5.83
CA ALA A 295 -1.79 -24.92 -6.78
C ALA A 295 -3.31 -24.80 -6.57
N PHE A 296 -4.06 -24.57 -7.64
CA PHE A 296 -5.53 -24.46 -7.57
C PHE A 296 -6.21 -25.03 -8.82
N GLN A 297 -7.49 -25.37 -8.71
CA GLN A 297 -8.29 -25.87 -9.82
C GLN A 297 -8.85 -24.72 -10.67
N LYS A 298 -8.63 -24.75 -11.99
CA LYS A 298 -9.24 -23.84 -12.95
C LYS A 298 -9.73 -24.63 -14.17
N GLY A 299 -11.04 -24.67 -14.40
CA GLY A 299 -11.62 -25.39 -15.54
C GLY A 299 -11.32 -26.90 -15.54
N GLY A 300 -11.30 -27.52 -14.35
CA GLY A 300 -11.02 -28.95 -14.18
C GLY A 300 -9.54 -29.35 -14.33
N ARG A 301 -8.62 -28.38 -14.39
CA ARG A 301 -7.17 -28.61 -14.41
C ARG A 301 -6.50 -27.96 -13.21
N THR A 302 -5.51 -28.65 -12.63
CA THR A 302 -4.60 -28.06 -11.65
C THR A 302 -3.67 -27.07 -12.35
N VAL A 303 -3.68 -25.82 -11.88
CA VAL A 303 -2.76 -24.77 -12.32
C VAL A 303 -1.89 -24.41 -11.13
N GLU A 304 -0.57 -24.43 -11.34
CA GLU A 304 0.40 -23.95 -10.36
C GLU A 304 0.78 -22.50 -10.69
N ARG A 305 0.70 -21.61 -9.70
CA ARG A 305 1.12 -20.21 -9.83
C ARG A 305 2.43 -19.98 -9.06
N ARG A 306 3.35 -19.26 -9.69
CA ARG A 306 4.64 -18.85 -9.14
C ARG A 306 4.88 -17.36 -9.38
N LEU A 307 5.93 -16.82 -8.77
CA LEU A 307 6.38 -15.45 -9.04
C LEU A 307 6.81 -15.30 -10.51
N ALA A 308 6.35 -14.23 -11.15
CA ALA A 308 6.68 -13.91 -12.54
C ALA A 308 8.18 -13.59 -12.66
N ALA A 309 8.82 -14.02 -13.75
CA ALA A 309 10.20 -13.64 -14.06
C ALA A 309 10.31 -12.16 -14.46
N ASP A 310 11.53 -11.62 -14.45
CA ASP A 310 11.79 -10.31 -15.04
C ASP A 310 11.62 -10.33 -16.56
N ARG A 311 11.37 -9.15 -17.14
CA ARG A 311 11.07 -8.99 -18.55
C ARG A 311 12.27 -8.41 -19.28
N GLU A 312 12.74 -9.11 -20.30
CA GLU A 312 13.89 -8.72 -21.12
C GLU A 312 13.45 -7.96 -22.37
N TYR A 313 14.19 -6.91 -22.74
CA TYR A 313 13.92 -6.04 -23.88
C TYR A 313 15.23 -5.65 -24.57
N LEU A 314 15.12 -5.20 -25.82
CA LEU A 314 16.17 -4.44 -26.51
C LEU A 314 15.83 -2.96 -26.43
N ASP A 315 16.79 -2.14 -26.02
CA ASP A 315 16.65 -0.68 -26.00
C ASP A 315 16.60 -0.11 -27.43
N PRO A 316 16.37 1.21 -27.63
CA PRO A 316 16.35 1.79 -28.96
C PRO A 316 17.66 1.60 -29.74
N ALA A 317 18.80 1.46 -29.07
CA ALA A 317 20.09 1.17 -29.72
C ALA A 317 20.30 -0.32 -30.02
N GLY A 318 19.38 -1.20 -29.60
CA GLY A 318 19.47 -2.65 -29.76
C GLY A 318 20.24 -3.36 -28.64
N SER A 319 20.55 -2.69 -27.53
CA SER A 319 21.23 -3.29 -26.38
C SER A 319 20.23 -3.96 -25.42
N PRO A 320 20.54 -5.13 -24.85
CA PRO A 320 19.63 -5.81 -23.93
C PRO A 320 19.52 -5.07 -22.59
N PHE A 321 18.31 -5.00 -22.06
CA PHE A 321 18.03 -4.53 -20.69
C PHE A 321 16.83 -5.26 -20.09
N THR A 322 16.69 -5.16 -18.77
CA THR A 322 15.68 -5.90 -18.01
C THR A 322 14.82 -4.96 -17.18
N LEU A 323 13.51 -5.22 -17.19
CA LEU A 323 12.54 -4.59 -16.30
C LEU A 323 12.01 -5.60 -15.28
N LYS A 324 11.74 -5.10 -14.07
CA LYS A 324 11.19 -5.93 -13.00
C LYS A 324 9.83 -6.47 -13.40
N GLY A 325 9.65 -7.79 -13.31
CA GLY A 325 8.38 -8.46 -13.60
C GLY A 325 7.39 -8.47 -12.44
N ARG A 326 7.80 -7.97 -11.27
CA ARG A 326 7.10 -8.08 -10.00
C ARG A 326 7.00 -6.73 -9.29
N ALA A 327 6.00 -6.58 -8.43
CA ALA A 327 5.87 -5.42 -7.57
C ALA A 327 7.03 -5.38 -6.57
N LEU A 328 7.47 -4.19 -6.17
CA LEU A 328 8.30 -4.05 -4.97
C LEU A 328 7.44 -4.27 -3.73
N MET A 329 7.77 -5.31 -2.98
CA MET A 329 7.00 -5.76 -1.84
C MET A 329 7.47 -5.03 -0.58
N TRP A 330 6.50 -4.44 0.11
CA TRP A 330 6.58 -3.97 1.48
C TRP A 330 5.96 -5.03 2.39
N ILE A 331 6.36 -5.08 3.65
CA ILE A 331 5.68 -5.85 4.69
C ILE A 331 5.03 -4.85 5.67
N ARG A 332 3.73 -4.97 5.95
CA ARG A 332 3.08 -4.18 6.99
C ARG A 332 3.05 -5.00 8.27
N ASN A 333 3.94 -4.65 9.19
CA ASN A 333 3.98 -5.23 10.52
C ASN A 333 2.81 -4.68 11.34
N VAL A 334 2.36 -5.41 12.37
CA VAL A 334 1.35 -4.85 13.30
C VAL A 334 1.89 -3.62 14.04
N GLY A 335 1.02 -2.80 14.61
CA GLY A 335 1.34 -1.58 15.37
C GLY A 335 2.05 -1.83 16.72
N HIS A 336 1.79 -0.97 17.70
CA HIS A 336 2.40 -1.07 19.04
C HIS A 336 1.52 -1.77 20.08
N LEU A 337 0.22 -1.84 19.83
CA LEU A 337 -0.82 -2.20 20.80
C LEU A 337 -0.80 -3.67 21.23
N MET A 338 -0.87 -4.58 20.26
CA MET A 338 -1.17 -5.99 20.55
C MET A 338 0.02 -6.74 21.13
N THR A 339 -0.29 -7.67 22.04
CA THR A 339 0.61 -8.76 22.44
C THR A 339 0.19 -10.06 21.77
N ASN A 340 1.05 -11.08 21.78
CA ASN A 340 0.73 -12.38 21.20
C ASN A 340 1.23 -13.54 22.08
N PRO A 341 0.42 -14.60 22.29
CA PRO A 341 0.78 -15.73 23.15
C PRO A 341 1.85 -16.67 22.54
N ALA A 342 2.29 -16.42 21.31
CA ALA A 342 3.34 -17.19 20.64
C ALA A 342 4.66 -17.19 21.40
N ILE A 343 4.95 -16.13 22.18
CA ILE A 343 6.14 -16.04 23.03
C ILE A 343 5.72 -15.43 24.36
N LEU A 344 6.13 -16.06 25.46
CA LEU A 344 6.07 -15.45 26.79
C LEU A 344 7.45 -14.95 27.20
N LEU A 345 7.48 -13.76 27.77
CA LEU A 345 8.65 -13.13 28.36
C LEU A 345 9.01 -13.82 29.70
N PRO A 346 10.19 -13.56 30.29
CA PRO A 346 10.60 -14.18 31.55
C PRO A 346 9.67 -13.87 32.73
N ASP A 347 8.93 -12.76 32.68
CA ASP A 347 7.92 -12.38 33.67
C ASP A 347 6.54 -13.05 33.45
N GLY A 348 6.41 -13.89 32.41
CA GLY A 348 5.19 -14.59 32.03
C GLY A 348 4.24 -13.78 31.16
N SER A 349 4.54 -12.50 30.88
CA SER A 349 3.71 -11.68 29.98
C SER A 349 3.92 -12.07 28.52
N GLU A 350 2.92 -11.81 27.69
CA GLU A 350 3.01 -12.04 26.24
C GLU A 350 3.95 -11.05 25.56
N VAL A 351 4.58 -11.48 24.47
CA VAL A 351 5.45 -10.62 23.67
C VAL A 351 4.65 -9.50 23.00
N PRO A 352 5.14 -8.25 22.97
CA PRO A 352 4.56 -7.22 22.09
C PRO A 352 4.72 -7.64 20.63
N GLU A 353 3.61 -7.84 19.93
CA GLU A 353 3.59 -8.48 18.61
C GLU A 353 4.36 -7.67 17.58
N GLY A 354 4.30 -6.34 17.65
CA GLY A 354 5.06 -5.45 16.76
C GLY A 354 6.59 -5.57 16.89
N LEU A 355 7.11 -6.02 18.05
CA LEU A 355 8.54 -6.30 18.24
C LEU A 355 8.91 -7.68 17.68
N MET A 356 8.01 -8.65 17.81
CA MET A 356 8.15 -9.96 17.17
C MET A 356 8.18 -9.84 15.64
N ASP A 357 7.23 -9.10 15.07
CA ASP A 357 7.20 -8.81 13.63
C ASP A 357 8.48 -8.12 13.17
N ALA A 358 8.96 -7.09 13.88
CA ALA A 358 10.18 -6.37 13.51
C ALA A 358 11.38 -7.31 13.40
N MET A 359 11.58 -8.21 14.37
CA MET A 359 12.69 -9.16 14.34
C MET A 359 12.53 -10.21 13.23
N VAL A 360 11.37 -10.87 13.16
CA VAL A 360 11.16 -12.02 12.27
C VAL A 360 11.08 -11.62 10.80
N THR A 361 10.34 -10.55 10.47
CA THR A 361 10.14 -10.13 9.08
C THR A 361 11.42 -9.62 8.43
N VAL A 362 12.28 -8.92 9.19
CA VAL A 362 13.59 -8.44 8.71
C VAL A 362 14.58 -9.59 8.60
N ALA A 363 14.60 -10.53 9.55
CA ALA A 363 15.43 -11.74 9.44
C ALA A 363 15.08 -12.55 8.18
N ILE A 364 13.80 -12.65 7.83
CA ILE A 364 13.33 -13.27 6.58
C ILE A 364 13.79 -12.47 5.35
N ALA A 365 13.77 -11.13 5.41
CA ALA A 365 14.19 -10.28 4.29
C ALA A 365 15.68 -10.43 3.93
N LEU A 366 16.52 -10.97 4.82
CA LEU A 366 17.92 -11.31 4.51
C LEU A 366 18.06 -12.24 3.30
N HIS A 367 17.07 -13.11 3.06
CA HIS A 367 17.07 -13.99 1.88
C HIS A 367 17.00 -13.22 0.57
N ASP A 368 16.35 -12.06 0.55
CA ASP A 368 16.35 -11.19 -0.62
C ASP A 368 17.65 -10.39 -0.74
N LEU A 369 18.10 -9.80 0.38
CA LEU A 369 19.29 -8.94 0.40
C LEU A 369 20.57 -9.69 0.02
N LYS A 370 20.65 -10.99 0.31
CA LYS A 370 21.81 -11.83 -0.02
C LYS A 370 21.87 -12.29 -1.47
N LYS A 371 20.80 -12.11 -2.25
CA LYS A 371 20.80 -12.47 -3.67
C LYS A 371 21.67 -11.51 -4.45
N THR A 372 22.64 -12.06 -5.17
CA THR A 372 23.46 -11.34 -6.16
C THR A 372 22.93 -11.54 -7.58
N GLU A 373 22.12 -12.57 -7.81
CA GLU A 373 21.53 -12.93 -9.09
C GLU A 373 20.06 -13.39 -8.93
N GLY A 374 19.34 -13.46 -10.05
CA GLY A 374 17.95 -13.90 -10.09
C GLY A 374 16.94 -12.86 -9.58
N MET A 375 15.76 -13.34 -9.19
CA MET A 375 14.65 -12.49 -8.77
C MET A 375 14.91 -11.84 -7.41
N ARG A 376 15.04 -10.50 -7.43
CA ARG A 376 15.20 -9.67 -6.25
C ARG A 376 13.97 -8.80 -6.02
N ASN A 377 13.62 -8.60 -4.75
CA ASN A 377 12.65 -7.62 -4.33
C ASN A 377 13.28 -6.23 -4.39
N SER A 378 14.28 -5.96 -3.57
CA SER A 378 15.02 -4.69 -3.62
C SER A 378 16.27 -4.82 -4.47
N VAL A 379 16.49 -3.87 -5.39
CA VAL A 379 17.74 -3.77 -6.16
C VAL A 379 18.76 -2.81 -5.53
N LEU A 380 18.35 -2.03 -4.53
CA LEU A 380 19.22 -1.08 -3.80
C LEU A 380 19.55 -1.51 -2.36
N GLY A 381 19.29 -2.77 -2.01
CA GLY A 381 19.62 -3.34 -0.70
C GLY A 381 18.80 -2.81 0.49
N SER A 382 17.53 -2.44 0.26
CA SER A 382 16.61 -1.96 1.30
C SER A 382 15.52 -2.98 1.65
N VAL A 383 15.05 -2.94 2.90
CA VAL A 383 13.84 -3.64 3.35
C VAL A 383 12.77 -2.60 3.64
N TYR A 384 11.54 -2.81 3.19
CA TYR A 384 10.47 -1.82 3.34
C TYR A 384 9.41 -2.32 4.33
N VAL A 385 9.29 -1.64 5.47
CA VAL A 385 8.32 -1.96 6.51
C VAL A 385 7.32 -0.82 6.64
N VAL A 386 6.04 -1.10 6.46
CA VAL A 386 4.97 -0.18 6.87
C VAL A 386 4.73 -0.36 8.36
N LYS A 387 4.73 0.73 9.12
CA LYS A 387 4.42 0.75 10.53
C LYS A 387 3.11 1.52 10.78
N PRO A 388 2.02 0.81 11.11
CA PRO A 388 0.70 1.40 11.28
C PRO A 388 0.46 1.89 12.71
N LYS A 389 -0.62 2.65 12.89
CA LYS A 389 -1.26 2.99 14.18
C LYS A 389 -0.31 3.56 15.23
N MET A 390 0.65 4.38 14.78
CA MET A 390 1.56 5.13 15.64
C MET A 390 0.89 6.45 16.03
N HIS A 391 1.02 6.86 17.29
CA HIS A 391 0.48 8.12 17.81
C HIS A 391 1.62 9.09 18.13
N GLY A 392 1.92 10.01 17.22
CA GLY A 392 2.87 11.10 17.42
C GLY A 392 4.36 10.68 17.34
N PRO A 393 5.27 11.67 17.43
CA PRO A 393 6.67 11.49 17.06
C PRO A 393 7.46 10.58 17.99
N GLU A 394 7.07 10.47 19.26
CA GLU A 394 7.74 9.59 20.22
C GLU A 394 7.59 8.11 19.83
N GLU A 395 6.42 7.72 19.34
CA GLU A 395 6.19 6.35 18.88
C GLU A 395 6.90 6.06 17.55
N VAL A 396 7.03 7.06 16.67
CA VAL A 396 7.85 6.94 15.46
C VAL A 396 9.33 6.78 15.82
N ALA A 397 9.84 7.55 16.79
CA ALA A 397 11.21 7.41 17.28
C ALA A 397 11.44 6.03 17.92
N PHE A 398 10.44 5.49 18.62
CA PHE A 398 10.49 4.13 19.14
C PHE A 398 10.58 3.09 18.02
N ALA A 399 9.78 3.23 16.96
CA ALA A 399 9.86 2.34 15.79
C ALA A 399 11.23 2.43 15.08
N ASP A 400 11.78 3.63 14.90
CA ASP A 400 13.11 3.86 14.33
C ASP A 400 14.21 3.15 15.18
N ALA A 401 14.19 3.35 16.50
CA ALA A 401 15.14 2.73 17.42
C ALA A 401 15.04 1.20 17.44
N VAL A 402 13.84 0.64 17.36
CA VAL A 402 13.63 -0.81 17.24
C VAL A 402 14.26 -1.33 15.94
N MET A 403 14.03 -0.66 14.81
CA MET A 403 14.62 -1.10 13.53
C MET A 403 16.13 -0.96 13.53
N ALA A 404 16.68 0.11 14.11
CA ALA A 404 18.13 0.26 14.28
C ALA A 404 18.73 -0.88 15.12
N ARG A 405 18.03 -1.29 16.19
CA ARG A 405 18.47 -2.42 17.02
C ARG A 405 18.40 -3.74 16.25
N VAL A 406 17.31 -3.99 15.52
CA VAL A 406 17.15 -5.19 14.67
C VAL A 406 18.24 -5.27 13.61
N GLU A 407 18.56 -4.16 12.94
CA GLU A 407 19.68 -4.10 11.98
C GLU A 407 21.00 -4.50 12.61
N GLY A 408 21.33 -3.93 13.77
CA GLY A 408 22.56 -4.27 14.50
C GLY A 408 22.62 -5.74 14.91
N LEU A 409 21.50 -6.34 15.32
CA LEU A 409 21.41 -7.75 15.68
C LEU A 409 21.56 -8.68 14.47
N LEU A 410 21.10 -8.25 13.30
CA LEU A 410 21.15 -9.02 12.05
C LEU A 410 22.38 -8.68 11.18
N GLY A 411 23.28 -7.82 11.67
CA GLY A 411 24.49 -7.41 10.95
C GLY A 411 24.22 -6.59 9.68
N LEU A 412 23.07 -5.90 9.62
CA LEU A 412 22.71 -5.04 8.50
C LEU A 412 23.34 -3.65 8.65
N PRO A 413 23.71 -2.99 7.54
CA PRO A 413 24.07 -1.57 7.56
C PRO A 413 22.95 -0.73 8.18
N ALA A 414 23.31 0.34 8.89
CA ALA A 414 22.34 1.27 9.43
C ALA A 414 21.42 1.81 8.34
N ASN A 415 20.13 1.97 8.66
CA ASN A 415 19.10 2.47 7.75
C ASN A 415 18.85 1.58 6.53
N THR A 416 19.16 0.28 6.60
CA THR A 416 18.74 -0.73 5.62
C THR A 416 17.21 -0.84 5.57
N VAL A 417 16.57 -0.91 6.74
CA VAL A 417 15.13 -0.96 6.92
C VAL A 417 14.55 0.45 6.80
N LYS A 418 13.72 0.63 5.78
CA LYS A 418 12.94 1.84 5.50
C LYS A 418 11.58 1.75 6.17
N LEU A 419 11.09 2.89 6.63
CA LEU A 419 9.80 2.99 7.32
C LEU A 419 8.76 3.67 6.45
N GLY A 420 7.59 3.05 6.39
CA GLY A 420 6.36 3.62 5.92
C GLY A 420 5.52 4.06 7.09
N ILE A 421 5.33 5.37 7.25
CA ILE A 421 4.59 5.95 8.36
C ILE A 421 3.14 6.10 7.93
N MET A 422 2.24 5.37 8.58
CA MET A 422 0.82 5.61 8.41
C MET A 422 0.41 6.85 9.20
N ASP A 423 -0.05 7.89 8.49
CA ASP A 423 -0.70 9.04 9.08
C ASP A 423 -2.18 8.71 9.24
N GLU A 424 -2.49 7.87 10.22
CA GLU A 424 -3.83 7.32 10.43
C GLU A 424 -4.35 7.49 11.86
N GLU A 425 -3.61 8.24 12.68
CA GLU A 425 -3.97 8.57 14.06
C GLU A 425 -3.88 10.08 14.23
N ARG A 426 -4.86 10.70 14.90
CA ARG A 426 -4.98 12.15 15.07
C ARG A 426 -3.74 12.76 15.70
N ARG A 427 -3.15 12.11 16.70
CA ARG A 427 -1.89 12.57 17.35
C ARG A 427 -0.70 12.55 16.39
N THR A 428 -0.71 11.66 15.39
CA THR A 428 0.28 11.69 14.29
C THR A 428 -0.05 12.81 13.32
N SER A 429 -1.29 12.94 12.86
CA SER A 429 -1.67 13.98 11.88
C SER A 429 -1.36 15.40 12.35
N VAL A 430 -1.66 15.72 13.62
CA VAL A 430 -1.39 17.06 14.18
C VAL A 430 0.09 17.32 14.45
N ASN A 431 0.93 16.28 14.48
CA ASN A 431 2.38 16.35 14.73
C ASN A 431 3.21 15.76 13.57
N LEU A 432 2.64 15.66 12.36
CA LEU A 432 3.19 14.83 11.27
C LEU A 432 4.63 15.20 10.90
N LYS A 433 4.96 16.50 10.88
CA LYS A 433 6.31 16.97 10.55
C LYS A 433 7.36 16.45 11.52
N GLU A 434 7.03 16.40 12.81
CA GLU A 434 7.93 15.85 13.84
C GLU A 434 7.95 14.31 13.81
N CYS A 435 6.85 13.67 13.40
CA CYS A 435 6.83 12.24 13.14
C CYS A 435 7.80 11.86 12.01
N ILE A 436 7.79 12.60 10.90
CA ILE A 436 8.74 12.42 9.79
C ILE A 436 10.17 12.69 10.28
N ARG A 437 10.38 13.71 11.11
CA ARG A 437 11.71 14.04 11.67
C ARG A 437 12.28 12.89 12.49
N ALA A 438 11.44 12.26 13.31
CA ALA A 438 11.84 11.15 14.18
C ALA A 438 12.39 9.95 13.41
N ALA A 439 12.05 9.79 12.12
CA ALA A 439 12.57 8.74 11.24
C ALA A 439 13.17 9.33 9.94
N LYS A 440 13.76 10.53 9.99
CA LYS A 440 14.21 11.28 8.78
C LYS A 440 15.20 10.52 7.89
N GLU A 441 15.93 9.54 8.45
CA GLU A 441 16.91 8.73 7.72
C GLU A 441 16.29 7.47 7.10
N ARG A 442 15.09 7.06 7.54
CA ARG A 442 14.43 5.81 7.14
C ARG A 442 13.13 6.00 6.38
N VAL A 443 12.44 7.12 6.59
CA VAL A 443 11.10 7.36 6.04
C VAL A 443 11.14 7.28 4.51
N ALA A 444 10.40 6.31 3.98
CA ALA A 444 10.27 6.09 2.54
C ALA A 444 8.81 6.23 2.08
N PHE A 445 7.88 6.48 3.00
CA PHE A 445 6.46 6.57 2.71
C PHE A 445 5.71 7.27 3.85
N ILE A 446 4.79 8.16 3.51
CA ILE A 446 3.68 8.59 4.37
C ILE A 446 2.35 8.30 3.67
N ASN A 447 1.30 7.91 4.39
CA ASN A 447 0.00 7.61 3.80
C ASN A 447 -1.16 8.07 4.66
N THR A 448 -2.22 8.56 4.03
CA THR A 448 -3.48 8.82 4.70
C THR A 448 -4.35 7.56 4.81
N GLY A 449 -4.22 6.84 5.93
CA GLY A 449 -5.11 5.75 6.35
C GLY A 449 -6.46 6.28 6.86
N PHE A 450 -7.26 6.86 5.96
CA PHE A 450 -8.42 7.67 6.37
C PHE A 450 -9.50 6.92 7.16
N LEU A 451 -9.60 5.59 7.02
CA LEU A 451 -10.58 4.77 7.74
C LEU A 451 -10.25 4.72 9.23
N ASP A 452 -9.04 4.26 9.57
CA ASP A 452 -8.52 4.29 10.95
C ASP A 452 -8.52 5.70 11.52
N ARG A 453 -8.07 6.68 10.71
CA ARG A 453 -8.08 8.08 11.12
C ARG A 453 -9.47 8.59 11.50
N THR A 454 -10.51 8.12 10.81
CA THR A 454 -11.89 8.46 11.14
C THR A 454 -12.34 7.76 12.43
N GLY A 455 -11.92 6.50 12.64
CA GLY A 455 -12.13 5.79 13.90
C GLY A 455 -11.50 6.51 15.10
N ASP A 456 -10.24 6.92 14.97
CA ASP A 456 -9.53 7.68 16.01
C ASP A 456 -10.10 9.09 16.22
N GLU A 457 -10.63 9.76 15.19
CA GLU A 457 -11.34 11.03 15.39
C GLU A 457 -12.59 10.85 16.27
N ILE A 458 -13.36 9.78 16.02
CA ILE A 458 -14.55 9.44 16.81
C ILE A 458 -14.14 9.06 18.24
N HIS A 459 -13.11 8.24 18.41
CA HIS A 459 -12.63 7.82 19.72
C HIS A 459 -12.07 8.99 20.53
N THR A 460 -11.13 9.76 19.96
CA THR A 460 -10.47 10.88 20.64
C THR A 460 -11.47 11.91 21.18
N SER A 461 -12.54 12.18 20.43
CA SER A 461 -13.55 13.17 20.80
C SER A 461 -14.90 12.54 21.17
N MET A 462 -14.91 11.30 21.66
CA MET A 462 -16.13 10.56 22.03
C MET A 462 -17.04 11.38 22.96
N GLU A 463 -16.43 12.01 23.95
CA GLU A 463 -17.13 12.80 24.98
C GLU A 463 -17.54 14.21 24.52
N ALA A 464 -17.14 14.63 23.31
CA ALA A 464 -17.48 15.94 22.76
C ALA A 464 -18.94 16.02 22.27
N GLY A 465 -19.54 14.89 21.87
CA GLY A 465 -20.94 14.80 21.46
C GLY A 465 -21.18 13.90 20.25
N ALA A 466 -22.41 13.93 19.72
CA ALA A 466 -22.80 13.08 18.58
C ALA A 466 -22.09 13.51 17.29
N PHE A 467 -21.45 12.55 16.62
CA PHE A 467 -20.79 12.74 15.33
C PHE A 467 -21.78 12.75 14.16
N SER A 468 -21.33 13.28 13.02
CA SER A 468 -22.07 13.13 11.76
C SER A 468 -22.09 11.67 11.31
N ARG A 469 -23.19 11.25 10.66
CA ARG A 469 -23.34 9.91 10.05
C ARG A 469 -22.15 9.53 9.14
N LYS A 470 -21.88 8.22 8.98
CA LYS A 470 -20.65 7.70 8.34
C LYS A 470 -20.39 8.24 6.93
N ASP A 471 -21.43 8.44 6.12
CA ASP A 471 -21.25 8.98 4.77
C ASP A 471 -20.98 10.50 4.75
N PHE A 472 -21.37 11.21 5.81
CA PHE A 472 -21.25 12.65 5.93
C PHE A 472 -19.93 13.07 6.57
N ILE A 473 -19.36 12.25 7.45
CA ILE A 473 -18.08 12.56 8.11
C ILE A 473 -16.95 12.75 7.08
N LYS A 474 -16.99 11.99 5.97
CA LYS A 474 -16.05 12.05 4.83
C LYS A 474 -16.18 13.32 3.99
N ARG A 475 -17.18 14.18 4.25
CA ARG A 475 -17.44 15.44 3.54
C ARG A 475 -17.17 16.67 4.40
N LYS A 476 -16.73 16.47 5.64
CA LYS A 476 -16.41 17.56 6.57
C LYS A 476 -15.04 18.17 6.26
N SER A 477 -14.83 19.40 6.71
CA SER A 477 -13.60 20.18 6.54
C SER A 477 -12.35 19.44 7.02
N TRP A 478 -12.44 18.76 8.16
CA TRP A 478 -11.29 18.12 8.80
C TRP A 478 -10.57 17.11 7.91
N ILE A 479 -11.31 16.28 7.15
CA ILE A 479 -10.70 15.24 6.31
C ILE A 479 -9.97 15.86 5.12
N THR A 480 -10.49 16.97 4.57
CA THR A 480 -9.80 17.71 3.51
C THR A 480 -8.53 18.38 4.04
N ALA A 481 -8.58 18.92 5.26
CA ALA A 481 -7.43 19.50 5.92
C ALA A 481 -6.34 18.45 6.18
N TYR A 482 -6.73 17.29 6.72
CA TYR A 482 -5.87 16.12 6.94
C TYR A 482 -5.21 15.64 5.64
N GLU A 483 -6.00 15.39 4.59
CA GLU A 483 -5.52 14.90 3.30
C GLU A 483 -4.57 15.88 2.59
N ASN A 484 -4.79 17.18 2.74
CA ASN A 484 -3.91 18.20 2.18
C ASN A 484 -2.65 18.37 3.02
N LEU A 485 -2.76 18.39 4.34
CA LEU A 485 -1.63 18.60 5.25
C LEU A 485 -0.62 17.46 5.13
N ASN A 486 -1.07 16.21 4.93
CA ASN A 486 -0.19 15.08 4.66
C ASN A 486 0.72 15.33 3.44
N VAL A 487 0.13 15.76 2.32
CA VAL A 487 0.88 16.10 1.10
C VAL A 487 1.78 17.31 1.33
N ASP A 488 1.25 18.38 1.93
CA ASP A 488 1.98 19.63 2.09
C ASP A 488 3.22 19.45 2.99
N ILE A 489 3.06 18.77 4.12
CA ILE A 489 4.18 18.44 5.02
C ILE A 489 5.15 17.47 4.34
N GLY A 490 4.66 16.46 3.61
CA GLY A 490 5.53 15.56 2.86
C GLY A 490 6.41 16.30 1.85
N LEU A 491 5.86 17.29 1.15
CA LEU A 491 6.62 18.13 0.22
C LEU A 491 7.60 19.05 0.95
N GLU A 492 7.20 19.67 2.06
CA GLU A 492 8.10 20.49 2.90
C GLU A 492 9.28 19.69 3.44
N CYS A 493 9.06 18.44 3.82
CA CYS A 493 10.08 17.52 4.33
C CYS A 493 10.92 16.87 3.22
N GLY A 494 10.70 17.20 1.94
CA GLY A 494 11.53 16.73 0.83
C GLY A 494 11.29 15.27 0.41
N LEU A 495 10.08 14.74 0.58
CA LEU A 495 9.74 13.37 0.18
C LEU A 495 9.71 13.18 -1.35
N SER A 496 9.38 14.22 -2.12
CA SER A 496 9.32 14.16 -3.59
C SER A 496 10.67 13.70 -4.17
N GLY A 497 10.66 12.62 -4.95
CA GLY A 497 11.87 12.05 -5.56
C GLY A 497 12.68 11.13 -4.63
N ARG A 498 12.24 10.92 -3.37
CA ARG A 498 12.94 10.12 -2.36
C ARG A 498 12.04 9.11 -1.64
N ALA A 499 10.74 9.38 -1.56
CA ALA A 499 9.76 8.63 -0.80
C ALA A 499 8.37 8.76 -1.43
N GLN A 500 7.43 7.96 -0.93
CA GLN A 500 6.03 8.03 -1.33
C GLN A 500 5.21 8.98 -0.44
N ILE A 501 4.31 9.73 -1.08
CA ILE A 501 3.18 10.43 -0.47
C ILE A 501 1.94 9.72 -0.99
N GLY A 502 1.29 8.95 -0.11
CA GLY A 502 0.20 8.05 -0.44
C GLY A 502 -1.17 8.53 0.01
N LYS A 503 -2.21 7.98 -0.64
CA LYS A 503 -3.61 8.13 -0.25
C LYS A 503 -4.33 6.80 -0.15
N GLY A 504 -5.46 6.82 0.55
CA GLY A 504 -6.20 5.62 0.95
C GLY A 504 -6.83 4.75 -0.16
N MET A 505 -7.41 3.66 0.33
CA MET A 505 -7.97 2.55 -0.43
C MET A 505 -9.21 2.91 -1.25
N TRP A 506 -9.37 2.28 -2.42
CA TRP A 506 -10.69 2.16 -3.06
C TRP A 506 -11.42 0.93 -2.54
N ALA A 507 -12.46 1.13 -1.73
CA ALA A 507 -13.13 0.05 -1.00
C ALA A 507 -14.32 -0.59 -1.74
N MET A 508 -14.62 -0.20 -3.00
CA MET A 508 -15.75 -0.73 -3.78
C MET A 508 -15.24 -1.58 -4.96
N PRO A 509 -14.71 -2.79 -4.71
CA PRO A 509 -13.90 -3.56 -5.67
C PRO A 509 -14.57 -3.93 -6.99
N ASP A 510 -15.91 -3.89 -7.07
CA ASP A 510 -16.66 -4.18 -8.30
C ASP A 510 -17.04 -2.92 -9.09
N LEU A 511 -16.89 -1.72 -8.53
CA LEU A 511 -17.25 -0.44 -9.15
C LEU A 511 -16.03 0.24 -9.81
N MET A 512 -15.49 -0.39 -10.85
CA MET A 512 -14.29 0.09 -11.54
C MET A 512 -14.55 1.29 -12.46
N ALA A 513 -15.77 1.44 -13.00
CA ALA A 513 -16.16 2.66 -13.71
C ALA A 513 -16.08 3.89 -12.78
N ALA A 514 -16.69 3.80 -11.60
CA ALA A 514 -16.64 4.87 -10.60
C ALA A 514 -15.20 5.13 -10.12
N MET A 515 -14.38 4.08 -9.95
CA MET A 515 -12.98 4.24 -9.59
C MET A 515 -12.21 5.06 -10.63
N LEU A 516 -12.44 4.83 -11.92
CA LEU A 516 -11.79 5.58 -13.01
C LEU A 516 -12.20 7.07 -13.03
N ASP A 517 -13.44 7.37 -12.63
CA ASP A 517 -13.91 8.77 -12.60
C ASP A 517 -13.41 9.50 -11.35
N GLU A 518 -13.41 8.85 -10.19
CA GLU A 518 -13.18 9.50 -8.90
C GLU A 518 -11.71 9.45 -8.46
N LYS A 519 -11.05 8.30 -8.60
CA LYS A 519 -9.72 8.08 -8.00
C LYS A 519 -8.61 8.87 -8.69
N ILE A 520 -8.87 9.48 -9.85
CA ILE A 520 -7.93 10.44 -10.47
C ILE A 520 -7.67 11.67 -9.59
N ALA A 521 -8.56 11.94 -8.62
CA ALA A 521 -8.35 12.97 -7.61
C ALA A 521 -7.05 12.76 -6.80
N HIS A 522 -6.64 11.49 -6.56
CA HIS A 522 -5.44 11.19 -5.77
C HIS A 522 -4.14 11.68 -6.42
N PRO A 523 -3.80 11.30 -7.68
CA PRO A 523 -2.62 11.85 -8.34
C PRO A 523 -2.74 13.36 -8.58
N ARG A 524 -3.95 13.89 -8.84
CA ARG A 524 -4.17 15.35 -8.95
C ARG A 524 -3.91 16.12 -7.66
N ALA A 525 -4.05 15.46 -6.52
CA ALA A 525 -3.74 16.01 -5.20
C ALA A 525 -2.24 15.92 -4.85
N GLY A 526 -1.40 15.36 -5.73
CA GLY A 526 0.04 15.21 -5.54
C GLY A 526 0.47 13.89 -4.90
N ALA A 527 -0.41 12.90 -4.79
CA ALA A 527 -0.05 11.58 -4.28
C ALA A 527 0.66 10.76 -5.38
N ASN A 528 1.91 10.37 -5.16
CA ASN A 528 2.65 9.50 -6.10
C ASN A 528 2.31 8.03 -5.93
N THR A 529 1.49 7.69 -4.93
CA THR A 529 0.88 6.37 -4.82
C THR A 529 -0.51 6.46 -4.21
N ALA A 530 -1.34 5.45 -4.45
CA ALA A 530 -2.63 5.29 -3.81
C ALA A 530 -3.04 3.82 -3.76
N TRP A 531 -3.77 3.46 -2.70
CA TRP A 531 -4.14 2.07 -2.45
C TRP A 531 -5.28 1.59 -3.34
N VAL A 532 -5.11 0.39 -3.88
CA VAL A 532 -6.09 -0.34 -4.70
C VAL A 532 -6.30 -1.76 -4.15
N PRO A 533 -7.50 -2.34 -4.30
CA PRO A 533 -7.84 -3.61 -3.63
C PRO A 533 -7.47 -4.86 -4.42
N SER A 534 -7.09 -4.73 -5.70
CA SER A 534 -6.85 -5.88 -6.57
C SER A 534 -5.85 -5.56 -7.69
N PRO A 535 -5.24 -6.60 -8.31
CA PRO A 535 -4.45 -6.42 -9.53
C PRO A 535 -5.22 -5.72 -10.66
N THR A 536 -6.50 -6.07 -10.85
CA THR A 536 -7.38 -5.42 -11.83
C THR A 536 -7.50 -3.93 -11.59
N ALA A 537 -7.76 -3.54 -10.33
CA ALA A 537 -7.87 -2.15 -9.95
C ALA A 537 -6.54 -1.41 -10.10
N ALA A 538 -5.40 -2.07 -9.84
CA ALA A 538 -4.08 -1.50 -10.10
C ALA A 538 -3.89 -1.16 -11.58
N THR A 539 -4.20 -2.08 -12.49
CA THR A 539 -4.08 -1.84 -13.94
C THR A 539 -4.97 -0.71 -14.43
N LEU A 540 -6.23 -0.66 -13.98
CA LEU A 540 -7.11 0.44 -14.34
C LEU A 540 -6.65 1.78 -13.72
N HIS A 541 -6.18 1.77 -12.47
CA HIS A 541 -5.72 2.98 -11.81
C HIS A 541 -4.42 3.53 -12.42
N ALA A 542 -3.57 2.68 -13.02
CA ALA A 542 -2.36 3.10 -13.74
C ALA A 542 -2.66 4.10 -14.87
N LEU A 543 -3.85 4.02 -15.49
CA LEU A 543 -4.30 5.00 -16.49
C LEU A 543 -4.31 6.44 -15.94
N HIS A 544 -4.62 6.64 -14.66
CA HIS A 544 -4.58 7.97 -14.04
C HIS A 544 -3.17 8.55 -13.96
N TYR A 545 -2.17 7.70 -13.73
CA TYR A 545 -0.77 8.12 -13.64
C TYR A 545 -0.15 8.39 -15.00
N HIS A 546 -0.67 7.79 -16.08
CA HIS A 546 -0.34 8.24 -17.44
C HIS A 546 -0.99 9.59 -17.80
N LYS A 547 -2.17 9.89 -17.25
CA LYS A 547 -2.90 11.14 -17.49
C LYS A 547 -2.40 12.33 -16.65
N VAL A 548 -1.80 12.06 -15.51
CA VAL A 548 -1.34 13.08 -14.56
C VAL A 548 0.14 12.91 -14.29
N ASP A 549 0.95 13.90 -14.68
CA ASP A 549 2.33 14.00 -14.23
C ASP A 549 2.34 14.45 -12.76
N VAL A 550 2.46 13.48 -11.86
CA VAL A 550 2.39 13.72 -10.41
C VAL A 550 3.54 14.58 -9.93
N PHE A 551 4.75 14.43 -10.47
CA PHE A 551 5.87 15.26 -10.04
C PHE A 551 5.72 16.71 -10.48
N ALA A 552 5.15 16.97 -11.66
CA ALA A 552 4.78 18.32 -12.05
C ALA A 552 3.70 18.91 -11.12
N VAL A 553 2.71 18.10 -10.70
CA VAL A 553 1.71 18.50 -9.70
C VAL A 553 2.37 18.83 -8.36
N GLN A 554 3.22 17.95 -7.83
CA GLN A 554 3.95 18.15 -6.58
C GLN A 554 4.82 19.41 -6.62
N ALA A 555 5.55 19.64 -7.72
CA ALA A 555 6.37 20.85 -7.90
C ALA A 555 5.53 22.13 -7.87
N ARG A 556 4.31 22.12 -8.43
CA ARG A 556 3.37 23.24 -8.34
C ARG A 556 2.84 23.44 -6.92
N LEU A 557 2.46 22.36 -6.24
CA LEU A 557 1.96 22.40 -4.87
C LEU A 557 3.02 22.93 -3.89
N ALA A 558 4.26 22.44 -3.99
CA ALA A 558 5.37 22.87 -3.14
C ALA A 558 5.65 24.39 -3.26
N LYS A 559 5.47 24.97 -4.46
CA LYS A 559 5.59 26.42 -4.68
C LYS A 559 4.44 27.24 -4.07
N GLY A 560 3.27 26.61 -3.87
CA GLY A 560 2.07 27.25 -3.34
C GLY A 560 2.02 27.35 -1.81
N GLY A 561 2.88 26.62 -1.09
CA GLY A 561 2.84 26.53 0.36
C GLY A 561 1.70 25.66 0.91
N ARG A 562 1.49 25.71 2.23
CA ARG A 562 0.43 24.93 2.89
C ARG A 562 -0.96 25.37 2.44
N ARG A 563 -1.77 24.39 2.06
CA ARG A 563 -3.21 24.52 1.75
C ARG A 563 -4.08 24.26 2.97
N ALA A 564 -3.55 23.56 3.97
CA ALA A 564 -4.23 23.25 5.22
C ALA A 564 -3.32 23.50 6.43
N HIS A 565 -3.93 23.65 7.59
CA HIS A 565 -3.25 23.88 8.87
C HIS A 565 -3.88 23.03 9.96
N VAL A 566 -3.18 22.88 11.09
CA VAL A 566 -3.61 22.07 12.23
C VAL A 566 -5.01 22.44 12.74
N ASP A 567 -5.39 23.73 12.66
CA ASP A 567 -6.73 24.18 13.05
C ASP A 567 -7.85 23.50 12.25
N GLY A 568 -7.61 23.17 10.99
CA GLY A 568 -8.58 22.41 10.19
C GLY A 568 -8.72 20.96 10.66
N ILE A 569 -7.64 20.35 11.16
CA ILE A 569 -7.67 18.98 11.71
C ILE A 569 -8.34 18.97 13.09
N LEU A 570 -8.21 20.05 13.86
CA LEU A 570 -8.81 20.19 15.18
C LEU A 570 -10.32 20.52 15.15
N ASP A 571 -10.90 20.74 13.97
CA ASP A 571 -12.33 20.95 13.77
C ASP A 571 -13.10 19.62 13.94
N ILE A 572 -13.54 19.35 15.17
CA ILE A 572 -14.21 18.08 15.54
C ILE A 572 -15.54 17.95 14.74
N PRO A 573 -15.74 16.87 13.96
CA PRO A 573 -16.87 16.74 13.02
C PRO A 573 -18.21 16.36 13.68
N LEU A 574 -18.57 17.05 14.75
CA LEU A 574 -19.84 16.90 15.44
C LEU A 574 -21.03 17.20 14.51
N ALA A 575 -22.15 16.55 14.79
CA ALA A 575 -23.41 16.82 14.13
C ALA A 575 -23.98 18.16 14.61
N SER A 576 -23.80 19.20 13.79
CA SER A 576 -24.27 20.56 14.06
C SER A 576 -25.80 20.67 14.13
N PHE A 577 -26.53 19.78 13.45
CA PHE A 577 -27.99 19.72 13.45
C PHE A 577 -28.46 18.28 13.63
N GLN A 578 -28.95 17.97 14.82
CA GLN A 578 -29.32 16.61 15.25
C GLN A 578 -30.83 16.33 15.06
N ALA A 579 -31.46 16.89 14.04
CA ALA A 579 -32.88 16.68 13.74
C ALA A 579 -33.09 15.46 12.82
N TRP A 580 -32.48 14.33 13.16
CA TRP A 580 -32.68 13.10 12.41
C TRP A 580 -34.04 12.49 12.76
N ASN A 581 -34.80 12.12 11.73
CA ASN A 581 -36.01 11.34 11.96
C ASN A 581 -35.65 9.89 12.32
N ARG A 582 -36.61 9.16 12.90
CA ARG A 582 -36.39 7.76 13.33
C ARG A 582 -35.90 6.86 12.19
N ALA A 583 -36.38 7.04 10.96
CA ALA A 583 -35.96 6.23 9.81
C ALA A 583 -34.49 6.48 9.43
N GLN A 584 -34.01 7.73 9.53
CA GLN A 584 -32.60 8.06 9.30
C GLN A 584 -31.69 7.45 10.36
N VAL A 585 -32.12 7.43 11.63
CA VAL A 585 -31.38 6.78 12.72
C VAL A 585 -31.33 5.27 12.51
N VAL A 586 -32.49 4.64 12.27
CA VAL A 586 -32.58 3.19 12.03
C VAL A 586 -31.69 2.78 10.85
N ARG A 587 -31.76 3.51 9.72
CA ARG A 587 -30.93 3.20 8.55
C ARG A 587 -29.43 3.32 8.83
N GLU A 588 -29.01 4.32 9.60
CA GLU A 588 -27.59 4.47 9.98
C GLU A 588 -27.14 3.31 10.88
N VAL A 589 -27.95 2.92 11.86
CA VAL A 589 -27.66 1.81 12.77
C VAL A 589 -27.60 0.49 12.01
N GLU A 590 -28.60 0.20 11.17
CA GLU A 590 -28.65 -1.02 10.35
C GLU A 590 -27.46 -1.12 9.40
N ASN A 591 -27.09 -0.04 8.74
CA ASN A 591 -25.93 -0.03 7.84
C ASN A 591 -24.61 -0.33 8.54
N ASN A 592 -24.40 0.25 9.73
CA ASN A 592 -23.19 -0.05 10.51
C ASN A 592 -23.24 -1.45 11.11
N ALA A 593 -24.40 -1.90 11.62
CA ALA A 593 -24.56 -3.25 12.17
C ALA A 593 -24.34 -4.33 11.10
N GLN A 594 -24.83 -4.13 9.87
CA GLN A 594 -24.65 -5.08 8.77
C GLN A 594 -23.17 -5.22 8.39
N GLY A 595 -22.42 -4.11 8.26
CA GLY A 595 -20.98 -4.14 8.00
C GLY A 595 -20.24 -4.89 9.11
N ILE A 596 -20.42 -4.45 10.37
CA ILE A 596 -19.79 -5.06 11.55
C ILE A 596 -20.06 -6.56 11.62
N LEU A 597 -21.34 -6.98 11.56
CA LEU A 597 -21.69 -8.40 11.68
C LEU A 597 -21.18 -9.21 10.48
N GLY A 598 -21.26 -8.67 9.27
CA GLY A 598 -20.81 -9.33 8.05
C GLY A 598 -19.30 -9.56 8.00
N TYR A 599 -18.52 -8.61 8.54
CA TYR A 599 -17.08 -8.75 8.70
C TYR A 599 -16.72 -9.68 9.87
N VAL A 600 -17.21 -9.38 11.09
CA VAL A 600 -16.81 -10.06 12.33
C VAL A 600 -17.15 -11.55 12.30
N VAL A 601 -18.29 -11.95 11.72
CA VAL A 601 -18.63 -13.38 11.62
C VAL A 601 -17.61 -14.17 10.82
N ARG A 602 -17.04 -13.59 9.76
CA ARG A 602 -16.02 -14.24 8.92
C ARG A 602 -14.64 -14.19 9.57
N TRP A 603 -14.35 -13.12 10.30
CA TRP A 603 -13.13 -13.01 11.09
C TRP A 603 -13.07 -14.09 12.17
N ILE A 604 -14.13 -14.21 12.98
CA ILE A 604 -14.21 -15.15 14.11
C ILE A 604 -14.35 -16.60 13.63
N ASP A 605 -15.30 -16.89 12.74
CA ASP A 605 -15.62 -18.29 12.40
C ASP A 605 -14.68 -18.89 11.35
N GLN A 606 -14.00 -18.05 10.55
CA GLN A 606 -13.21 -18.50 9.39
C GLN A 606 -11.78 -17.96 9.36
N GLY A 607 -11.37 -17.08 10.29
CA GLY A 607 -10.02 -16.48 10.29
C GLY A 607 -9.78 -15.58 9.07
N VAL A 608 -10.82 -14.99 8.48
CA VAL A 608 -10.70 -14.14 7.28
C VAL A 608 -10.68 -12.67 7.68
N GLY A 609 -9.50 -12.06 7.63
CA GLY A 609 -9.28 -10.66 8.03
C GLY A 609 -9.69 -9.60 7.01
N CYS A 610 -10.13 -9.98 5.81
CA CYS A 610 -10.58 -9.04 4.78
C CYS A 610 -11.69 -9.68 3.96
N SER A 611 -12.85 -9.03 3.91
CA SER A 611 -14.06 -9.57 3.28
C SER A 611 -14.75 -8.55 2.39
N LYS A 612 -15.32 -9.01 1.28
CA LYS A 612 -16.32 -8.22 0.55
C LYS A 612 -17.68 -8.41 1.23
N VAL A 613 -18.17 -7.38 1.89
CA VAL A 613 -19.44 -7.35 2.65
C VAL A 613 -20.40 -6.39 1.95
N PRO A 614 -21.58 -6.85 1.49
CA PRO A 614 -22.60 -5.96 0.94
C PRO A 614 -23.14 -5.00 2.00
N ASP A 615 -23.30 -3.72 1.65
CA ASP A 615 -24.00 -2.73 2.46
C ASP A 615 -25.53 -2.88 2.38
N VAL A 616 -26.29 -1.97 3.02
CA VAL A 616 -27.77 -1.97 2.97
C VAL A 616 -28.35 -1.71 1.57
N ASN A 617 -27.51 -1.32 0.60
CA ASN A 617 -27.89 -1.09 -0.80
C ASN A 617 -27.31 -2.16 -1.73
N ASP A 618 -26.81 -3.28 -1.18
CA ASP A 618 -26.20 -4.39 -1.91
C ASP A 618 -24.91 -4.03 -2.66
N VAL A 619 -24.24 -2.95 -2.25
CA VAL A 619 -22.90 -2.59 -2.76
C VAL A 619 -21.85 -3.35 -1.95
N GLY A 620 -21.07 -4.20 -2.61
CA GLY A 620 -19.96 -4.91 -1.98
C GLY A 620 -18.83 -3.98 -1.57
N LEU A 621 -18.62 -3.81 -0.27
CA LEU A 621 -17.52 -3.05 0.31
C LEU A 621 -16.43 -3.99 0.80
N MET A 622 -15.17 -3.63 0.56
CA MET A 622 -14.03 -4.26 1.20
C MET A 622 -13.95 -3.77 2.64
N GLU A 623 -14.23 -4.66 3.59
CA GLU A 623 -14.10 -4.46 5.03
C GLU A 623 -12.98 -5.33 5.60
#